data_AF-A0A4R4ITK6-F1
#
_entry.id   AF-A0A4R4ITK6-F1
#
_cell.length_a   1.000
_cell.length_b   1.000
_cell.length_c   1.000
_cell.angle_alpha   90.00
_cell.angle_beta   90.00
_cell.angle_gamma   90.00
#
_symmetry.space_group_name_H-M   'P 1'
#
loop_
_entity.id
_entity.type
_entity.pdbx_description
1 polymer ?
#
loop_
_entity_poly.entity_id
_entity_poly.type
_entity_poly.pdbx_seq_one_letter_code
_entity_poly.pdbx_strand_id
1 'polypeptide(L)'
;MSKQHTEIAFDYGKYGVIVITDAANSKTISYADALVSLDAGRYDHDLLLGFELIAAISQGWKAGFHAPTREQRLMLWRWVVSASFVREQIDRNGTREVDNDKGGTDTAAIYVNGVSAITVYPLVERVMLATHIEGFAFERSGSEDGADMAVRMYMDFINMQPESGNWLSEKGREGLSILHDELIKSAESGEFDSMPVFH
;
A
#
# COMPACT_ATOMS: atom_id res chain seq x y z
N MET A 1 28.54 11.90 -7.34
CA MET A 1 27.81 11.73 -8.62
C MET A 1 26.35 11.96 -8.33
N SER A 2 25.78 13.06 -8.82
CA SER A 2 24.34 13.33 -8.69
C SER A 2 23.61 12.35 -9.61
N LYS A 3 22.85 11.41 -9.03
CA LYS A 3 21.87 10.65 -9.80
C LYS A 3 20.87 11.68 -10.32
N GLN A 4 20.74 11.81 -11.63
CA GLN A 4 19.60 12.51 -12.23
C GLN A 4 18.34 11.85 -11.67
N HIS A 5 17.64 12.52 -10.75
CA HIS A 5 16.26 12.17 -10.45
C HIS A 5 15.50 12.42 -11.74
N THR A 6 14.91 11.36 -12.29
CA THR A 6 13.91 11.51 -13.34
C THR A 6 12.65 12.00 -12.62
N GLU A 7 12.28 13.26 -12.82
CA GLU A 7 11.08 13.83 -12.21
C GLU A 7 9.86 13.27 -12.97
N ILE A 8 9.23 12.25 -12.39
CA ILE A 8 7.95 11.73 -12.87
C ILE A 8 6.87 12.49 -12.12
N ALA A 9 5.92 13.06 -12.85
CA ALA A 9 4.75 13.71 -12.28
C ALA A 9 3.46 13.15 -12.89
N PHE A 10 2.36 13.25 -12.15
CA PHE A 10 1.05 12.81 -12.60
C PHE A 10 0.06 13.97 -12.69
N ASP A 11 -0.71 13.97 -13.77
CA ASP A 11 -1.91 14.79 -13.94
C ASP A 11 -3.08 13.88 -14.37
N TYR A 12 -4.29 14.41 -14.45
CA TYR A 12 -5.50 13.64 -14.77
C TYR A 12 -6.25 14.26 -15.94
N GLY A 13 -6.78 13.41 -16.81
CA GLY A 13 -7.53 13.83 -17.98
C GLY A 13 -8.74 12.94 -18.23
N LYS A 14 -9.57 13.37 -19.19
CA LYS A 14 -10.78 12.63 -19.59
C LYS A 14 -10.50 11.16 -19.96
N TYR A 15 -9.31 10.87 -20.47
CA TYR A 15 -8.95 9.55 -21.00
C TYR A 15 -8.05 8.72 -20.08
N GLY A 16 -7.66 9.25 -18.90
CA GLY A 16 -6.76 8.54 -17.99
C GLY A 16 -5.83 9.47 -17.21
N VAL A 17 -4.85 8.85 -16.56
CA VAL A 17 -3.75 9.54 -15.88
C VAL A 17 -2.71 9.93 -16.94
N ILE A 18 -2.29 11.19 -16.90
CA ILE A 18 -1.22 11.74 -17.73
C ILE A 18 0.08 11.59 -16.94
N VAL A 19 0.98 10.75 -17.45
CA VAL A 19 2.33 10.57 -16.91
C VAL A 19 3.25 11.56 -17.61
N ILE A 20 3.81 12.50 -16.86
CA ILE A 20 4.72 13.53 -17.35
C ILE A 20 6.15 13.10 -16.99
N THR A 21 7.05 13.17 -17.97
CA THR A 21 8.46 12.85 -17.81
C THR A 21 9.33 14.03 -18.23
N ASP A 22 10.54 14.14 -17.67
CA ASP A 22 11.51 15.23 -17.92
C ASP A 22 11.79 15.56 -19.39
N ALA A 23 11.57 14.60 -20.31
CA ALA A 23 11.73 14.82 -21.75
C ALA A 23 10.57 15.64 -22.38
N ALA A 24 9.67 16.22 -21.57
CA ALA A 24 8.39 16.81 -21.99
C ALA A 24 7.48 15.83 -22.77
N ASN A 25 7.77 14.53 -22.67
CA ASN A 25 6.92 13.48 -23.21
C ASN A 25 5.84 13.16 -22.18
N SER A 26 4.59 13.27 -22.61
CA SER A 26 3.45 12.83 -21.85
C SER A 26 2.87 11.54 -22.44
N LYS A 27 2.55 10.59 -21.56
CA LYS A 27 1.81 9.38 -21.93
C LYS A 27 0.55 9.31 -21.10
N THR A 28 -0.58 9.12 -21.76
CA THR A 28 -1.82 8.79 -21.05
C THR A 28 -1.91 7.28 -20.82
N ILE A 29 -2.12 6.88 -19.58
CA ILE A 29 -2.48 5.51 -19.21
C ILE A 29 -3.92 5.51 -18.69
N SER A 30 -4.69 4.45 -18.94
CA SER A 30 -6.05 4.38 -18.42
C SER A 30 -6.04 4.38 -16.88
N TYR A 31 -7.12 4.85 -16.26
CA TYR A 31 -7.26 4.79 -14.80
C TYR A 31 -7.17 3.35 -14.27
N ALA A 32 -7.69 2.38 -15.03
CA ALA A 32 -7.60 0.97 -14.69
C ALA A 32 -6.15 0.46 -14.73
N ASP A 33 -5.39 0.79 -15.78
CA ASP A 33 -3.98 0.39 -15.89
C ASP A 33 -3.11 1.05 -14.82
N ALA A 34 -3.43 2.30 -14.45
CA ALA A 34 -2.79 2.99 -13.34
C ALA A 34 -3.01 2.26 -12.01
N LEU A 35 -4.24 1.82 -11.71
CA LEU A 35 -4.53 1.01 -10.52
C LEU A 35 -3.83 -0.35 -10.54
N VAL A 36 -3.86 -1.05 -11.67
CA VAL A 36 -3.13 -2.32 -11.83
C VAL A 36 -1.63 -2.12 -11.61
N SER A 37 -1.08 -0.97 -12.02
CA SER A 37 0.33 -0.65 -11.78
C SER A 37 0.68 -0.43 -10.31
N LEU A 38 -0.23 0.20 -9.55
CA LEU A 38 -0.08 0.36 -8.10
C LEU A 38 -0.14 -0.99 -7.39
N ASP A 39 -1.17 -1.79 -7.67
CA ASP A 39 -1.39 -3.08 -7.01
C ASP A 39 -0.24 -4.07 -7.31
N ALA A 40 0.31 -4.02 -8.52
CA ALA A 40 1.50 -4.78 -8.92
C ALA A 40 2.81 -4.29 -8.24
N GLY A 41 2.75 -3.29 -7.38
CA GLY A 41 3.88 -2.81 -6.59
C GLY A 41 4.89 -1.94 -7.34
N ARG A 42 4.52 -1.38 -8.52
CA ARG A 42 5.47 -0.57 -9.31
C ARG A 42 5.99 0.67 -8.56
N TYR A 43 5.27 1.12 -7.54
CA TYR A 43 5.59 2.29 -6.75
C TYR A 43 5.96 1.94 -5.29
N ASP A 44 6.19 0.67 -4.97
CA ASP A 44 6.52 0.27 -3.59
C ASP A 44 7.89 0.81 -3.12
N HIS A 45 8.78 1.11 -4.06
CA HIS A 45 10.09 1.71 -3.80
C HIS A 45 10.05 3.23 -3.64
N ASP A 46 8.96 3.88 -4.10
CA ASP A 46 8.72 5.31 -3.98
C ASP A 46 7.24 5.55 -3.66
N LEU A 47 6.92 5.40 -2.37
CA LEU A 47 5.56 5.52 -1.86
C LEU A 47 4.98 6.92 -2.12
N LEU A 48 5.81 7.97 -2.12
CA LEU A 48 5.34 9.33 -2.39
C LEU A 48 4.85 9.46 -3.83
N LEU A 49 5.62 8.95 -4.79
CA LEU A 49 5.21 8.89 -6.19
C LEU A 49 3.93 8.06 -6.36
N GLY A 50 3.79 6.95 -5.62
CA GLY A 50 2.55 6.17 -5.61
C GLY A 50 1.34 6.95 -5.06
N PHE A 51 1.51 7.75 -4.00
CA PHE A 51 0.46 8.64 -3.50
C PHE A 51 0.06 9.73 -4.49
N GLU A 52 1.02 10.28 -5.23
CA GLU A 52 0.73 11.25 -6.31
C GLU A 52 -0.11 10.61 -7.42
N LEU A 53 0.19 9.37 -7.81
CA LEU A 53 -0.63 8.62 -8.75
C LEU A 53 -2.05 8.41 -8.23
N ILE A 54 -2.21 8.07 -6.95
CA ILE A 54 -3.53 7.94 -6.31
C ILE A 54 -4.28 9.27 -6.29
N ALA A 55 -3.58 10.39 -6.07
CA ALA A 55 -4.18 11.72 -6.14
C ALA A 55 -4.73 11.99 -7.54
N ALA A 56 -3.96 11.71 -8.60
CA ALA A 56 -4.41 11.88 -9.99
C ALA A 56 -5.62 10.97 -10.32
N ILE A 57 -5.59 9.70 -9.89
CA ILE A 57 -6.75 8.80 -10.05
C ILE A 57 -7.97 9.37 -9.31
N SER A 58 -7.82 9.76 -8.05
CA SER A 58 -8.91 10.29 -7.23
C SER A 58 -9.49 11.59 -7.79
N GLN A 59 -8.65 12.47 -8.33
CA GLN A 59 -9.07 13.71 -8.99
C GLN A 59 -9.86 13.43 -10.27
N GLY A 60 -9.41 12.47 -11.08
CA GLY A 60 -10.15 12.00 -12.26
C GLY A 60 -11.53 11.44 -11.92
N TRP A 61 -11.65 10.74 -10.79
CA TRP A 61 -12.94 10.26 -10.29
C TRP A 61 -13.83 11.43 -9.85
N LYS A 62 -13.30 12.34 -9.03
CA LYS A 62 -14.02 13.54 -8.57
C LYS A 62 -14.50 14.42 -9.73
N ALA A 63 -13.73 14.50 -10.81
CA ALA A 63 -14.09 15.23 -12.03
C ALA A 63 -15.12 14.49 -12.92
N GLY A 64 -15.50 13.26 -12.58
CA GLY A 64 -16.46 12.46 -13.35
C GLY A 64 -15.88 11.88 -14.65
N PHE A 65 -14.55 11.83 -14.79
CA PHE A 65 -13.91 11.26 -15.99
C PHE A 65 -13.92 9.74 -16.00
N HIS A 66 -14.05 9.11 -14.84
CA HIS A 66 -14.30 7.68 -14.72
C HIS A 66 -15.10 7.37 -13.45
N ALA A 67 -15.62 6.15 -13.37
CA ALA A 67 -16.27 5.62 -12.19
C ALA A 67 -15.61 4.26 -11.86
N PRO A 68 -14.80 4.16 -10.78
CA PRO A 68 -14.12 2.92 -10.45
C PRO A 68 -15.12 1.84 -10.00
N THR A 69 -14.89 0.59 -10.43
CA THR A 69 -15.65 -0.57 -9.95
C THR A 69 -15.41 -0.81 -8.44
N ARG A 70 -16.19 -1.71 -7.83
CA ARG A 70 -15.99 -2.07 -6.40
C ARG A 70 -14.59 -2.61 -6.17
N GLU A 71 -14.12 -3.48 -7.06
CA GLU A 71 -12.79 -4.11 -7.04
C GLU A 71 -11.69 -3.06 -7.23
N GLN A 72 -11.88 -2.11 -8.15
CA GLN A 72 -10.92 -1.02 -8.36
C GLN A 72 -10.80 -0.12 -7.13
N ARG A 73 -11.92 0.16 -6.44
CA ARG A 73 -11.89 0.89 -5.16
C ARG A 73 -11.17 0.09 -4.09
N LEU A 74 -11.42 -1.22 -4.02
CA LEU A 74 -10.77 -2.11 -3.08
C LEU A 74 -9.24 -2.13 -3.28
N MET A 75 -8.78 -2.28 -4.53
CA MET A 75 -7.36 -2.19 -4.90
C MET A 75 -6.75 -0.85 -4.50
N LEU A 76 -7.42 0.27 -4.81
CA LEU A 76 -6.96 1.60 -4.45
C LEU A 76 -6.77 1.72 -2.94
N TRP A 77 -7.80 1.41 -2.15
CA TRP A 77 -7.76 1.58 -0.70
C TRP A 77 -6.82 0.61 0.01
N ARG A 78 -6.71 -0.63 -0.48
CA ARG A 78 -5.71 -1.60 0.01
C ARG A 78 -4.30 -1.05 -0.15
N TRP A 79 -3.99 -0.47 -1.31
CA TRP A 79 -2.69 0.17 -1.53
C TRP A 79 -2.49 1.37 -0.62
N VAL A 80 -3.49 2.25 -0.47
CA VAL A 80 -3.41 3.42 0.43
C VAL A 80 -3.07 3.01 1.86
N VAL A 81 -3.77 2.01 2.42
CA VAL A 81 -3.52 1.55 3.80
C VAL A 81 -2.14 0.92 3.94
N SER A 82 -1.76 0.03 3.03
CA SER A 82 -0.44 -0.60 3.00
C SER A 82 0.68 0.44 2.94
N ALA A 83 0.63 1.37 1.98
CA ALA A 83 1.64 2.40 1.82
C ALA A 83 1.69 3.36 3.02
N SER A 84 0.54 3.71 3.59
CA SER A 84 0.46 4.58 4.78
C SER A 84 1.11 3.94 5.99
N PHE A 85 0.84 2.64 6.22
CA PHE A 85 1.45 1.91 7.32
C PHE A 85 2.96 1.80 7.17
N VAL A 86 3.44 1.36 6.01
CA VAL A 86 4.88 1.24 5.74
C VAL A 86 5.55 2.61 5.88
N ARG A 87 4.95 3.68 5.35
CA ARG A 87 5.51 5.02 5.49
C ARG A 87 5.61 5.45 6.95
N GLU A 88 4.56 5.21 7.73
CA GLU A 88 4.55 5.55 9.15
C GLU A 88 5.58 4.71 9.95
N GLN A 89 5.85 3.46 9.56
CA GLN A 89 6.94 2.65 10.13
C GLN A 89 8.32 3.21 9.77
N ILE A 90 8.53 3.63 8.51
CA ILE A 90 9.77 4.30 8.09
C ILE A 90 10.01 5.56 8.92
N ASP A 91 8.98 6.41 9.04
CA ASP A 91 9.08 7.69 9.74
C ASP A 91 9.34 7.50 11.25
N ARG A 92 8.82 6.42 11.86
CA ARG A 92 8.95 6.15 13.30
C ARG A 92 10.19 5.33 13.69
N ASN A 93 10.48 4.28 12.93
CA ASN A 93 11.45 3.24 13.31
C ASN A 93 12.62 3.12 12.33
N GLY A 94 12.55 3.81 11.18
CA GLY A 94 13.56 3.75 10.13
C GLY A 94 13.45 2.51 9.25
N THR A 95 14.54 2.22 8.55
CA THR A 95 14.64 1.15 7.55
C THR A 95 15.81 0.22 7.81
N ARG A 96 15.74 -0.97 7.21
CA ARG A 96 16.82 -1.96 7.20
C ARG A 96 17.03 -2.49 5.79
N GLU A 97 18.30 -2.62 5.41
CA GLU A 97 18.69 -3.34 4.20
C GLU A 97 18.58 -4.85 4.44
N VAL A 98 17.91 -5.54 3.53
CA VAL A 98 17.69 -6.99 3.57
C VAL A 98 18.20 -7.60 2.27
N ASP A 99 18.95 -8.70 2.36
CA ASP A 99 19.41 -9.42 1.16
C ASP A 99 18.19 -9.87 0.34
N ASN A 100 18.22 -9.61 -0.97
CA ASN A 100 17.11 -9.91 -1.86
C ASN A 100 17.28 -11.22 -2.65
N ASP A 101 18.24 -12.05 -2.23
CA ASP A 101 18.58 -13.35 -2.83
C ASP A 101 19.02 -13.26 -4.30
N LYS A 102 19.18 -12.05 -4.85
CA LYS A 102 19.62 -11.75 -6.22
C LYS A 102 21.00 -11.07 -6.23
N GLY A 103 21.71 -11.10 -5.11
CA GLY A 103 23.02 -10.48 -4.95
C GLY A 103 22.98 -8.97 -4.70
N GLY A 104 21.84 -8.45 -4.24
CA GLY A 104 21.68 -7.06 -3.81
C GLY A 104 20.90 -6.97 -2.49
N THR A 105 20.52 -5.75 -2.13
CA THR A 105 19.66 -5.50 -0.96
C THR A 105 18.40 -4.75 -1.35
N ASP A 106 17.31 -5.07 -0.67
CA ASP A 106 16.07 -4.32 -0.68
C ASP A 106 15.97 -3.52 0.64
N THR A 107 15.43 -2.30 0.56
CA THR A 107 15.17 -1.47 1.74
C THR A 107 13.79 -1.81 2.31
N ALA A 108 13.75 -2.26 3.56
CA ALA A 108 12.52 -2.62 4.27
C ALA A 108 12.23 -1.66 5.43
N ALA A 109 10.95 -1.41 5.72
CA ALA A 109 10.56 -0.66 6.92
C ALA A 109 10.63 -1.54 8.16
N ILE A 110 10.88 -0.96 9.33
CA ILE A 110 10.97 -1.69 10.59
C ILE A 110 9.67 -1.51 11.39
N TYR A 111 9.01 -2.60 11.74
CA TYR A 111 7.94 -2.61 12.74
C TYR A 111 8.49 -3.09 14.09
N VAL A 112 8.04 -2.46 15.18
CA VAL A 112 8.47 -2.79 16.56
C VAL A 112 7.24 -2.83 17.48
N ASN A 113 7.03 -3.94 18.19
CA ASN A 113 5.93 -4.10 19.15
C ASN A 113 6.32 -3.84 20.62
N GLY A 114 7.51 -3.27 20.82
CA GLY A 114 8.12 -3.00 22.12
C GLY A 114 9.05 -4.09 22.63
N VAL A 115 8.95 -5.32 22.11
CA VAL A 115 9.82 -6.46 22.49
C VAL A 115 10.62 -6.96 21.30
N SER A 116 9.94 -7.16 20.17
CA SER A 116 10.48 -7.75 18.95
C SER A 116 10.32 -6.79 17.78
N ALA A 117 11.13 -6.99 16.75
CA ALA A 117 11.11 -6.21 15.54
C ALA A 117 11.11 -7.10 14.30
N ILE A 118 10.29 -6.74 13.31
CA ILE A 118 10.22 -7.40 12.01
C ILE A 118 10.33 -6.37 10.89
N THR A 119 10.69 -6.83 9.70
CA THR A 119 10.68 -6.02 8.49
C THR A 119 9.33 -6.13 7.80
N VAL A 120 8.77 -4.99 7.39
CA VAL A 120 7.48 -4.92 6.70
C VAL A 120 7.66 -4.31 5.30
N TYR A 121 6.91 -4.84 4.34
CA TYR A 121 6.97 -4.45 2.92
C TYR A 121 5.57 -4.17 2.40
N PRO A 122 5.36 -3.19 1.51
CA PRO A 122 4.03 -2.85 1.00
C PRO A 122 3.30 -4.06 0.39
N LEU A 123 4.00 -4.92 -0.34
CA LEU A 123 3.41 -6.13 -0.91
C LEU A 123 2.87 -7.08 0.16
N VAL A 124 3.65 -7.34 1.22
CA VAL A 124 3.23 -8.23 2.32
C VAL A 124 2.04 -7.63 3.06
N GLU A 125 2.04 -6.32 3.28
CA GLU A 125 0.89 -5.61 3.86
C GLU A 125 -0.37 -5.79 3.00
N ARG A 126 -0.26 -5.66 1.67
CA ARG A 126 -1.41 -5.88 0.78
C ARG A 126 -1.94 -7.30 0.88
N VAL A 127 -1.06 -8.30 1.00
CA VAL A 127 -1.48 -9.70 1.19
C VAL A 127 -2.17 -9.88 2.54
N MET A 128 -1.60 -9.36 3.63
CA MET A 128 -2.19 -9.43 4.97
C MET A 128 -3.59 -8.78 5.01
N LEU A 129 -3.72 -7.60 4.40
CA LEU A 129 -4.98 -6.89 4.29
C LEU A 129 -6.02 -7.67 3.49
N ALA A 130 -5.62 -8.29 2.37
CA ALA A 130 -6.51 -9.12 1.56
C ALA A 130 -6.97 -10.38 2.31
N THR A 131 -6.08 -11.03 3.06
CA THR A 131 -6.42 -12.28 3.75
C THR A 131 -7.23 -12.05 5.02
N HIS A 132 -6.90 -11.05 5.84
CA HIS A 132 -7.54 -10.85 7.14
C HIS A 132 -8.71 -9.87 7.07
N ILE A 133 -8.49 -8.67 6.51
CA ILE A 133 -9.51 -7.62 6.50
C ILE A 133 -10.56 -7.91 5.44
N GLU A 134 -10.14 -8.20 4.20
CA GLU A 134 -11.11 -8.49 3.14
C GLU A 134 -11.70 -9.88 3.31
N GLY A 135 -10.92 -10.87 3.73
CA GLY A 135 -11.43 -12.21 4.06
C GLY A 135 -12.59 -12.13 5.05
N PHE A 136 -12.39 -11.43 6.18
CA PHE A 136 -13.47 -11.14 7.13
C PHE A 136 -14.66 -10.45 6.46
N ALA A 137 -14.40 -9.48 5.58
CA ALA A 137 -15.46 -8.72 4.96
C ALA A 137 -16.32 -9.55 4.00
N PHE A 138 -15.70 -10.37 3.17
CA PHE A 138 -16.36 -11.28 2.25
C PHE A 138 -17.10 -12.40 2.97
N GLU A 139 -16.53 -12.96 4.05
CA GLU A 139 -17.22 -13.94 4.89
C GLU A 139 -18.50 -13.38 5.51
N ARG A 140 -18.44 -12.12 5.95
CA ARG A 140 -19.57 -11.47 6.64
C ARG A 140 -20.68 -11.01 5.70
N SER A 141 -20.34 -10.58 4.49
CA SER A 141 -21.26 -9.83 3.61
C SER A 141 -21.42 -10.42 2.20
N GLY A 142 -20.70 -11.49 1.85
CA GLY A 142 -20.69 -12.04 0.50
C GLY A 142 -19.88 -11.19 -0.48
N SER A 143 -19.78 -11.63 -1.74
CA SER A 143 -18.82 -11.07 -2.71
C SER A 143 -19.08 -9.60 -3.08
N GLU A 144 -20.33 -9.20 -3.34
CA GLU A 144 -20.59 -7.82 -3.78
C GLU A 144 -20.50 -6.82 -2.62
N ASP A 145 -21.13 -7.12 -1.49
CA ASP A 145 -21.19 -6.20 -0.35
C ASP A 145 -19.93 -6.26 0.53
N GLY A 146 -19.18 -7.37 0.48
CA GLY A 146 -17.90 -7.53 1.16
C GLY A 146 -16.85 -6.54 0.67
N ALA A 147 -16.77 -6.29 -0.65
CA ALA A 147 -15.84 -5.30 -1.20
C ALA A 147 -16.14 -3.88 -0.69
N ASP A 148 -17.41 -3.49 -0.63
CA ASP A 148 -17.81 -2.18 -0.10
C ASP A 148 -17.60 -2.09 1.41
N MET A 149 -17.77 -3.19 2.15
CA MET A 149 -17.46 -3.23 3.58
C MET A 149 -15.95 -3.09 3.84
N ALA A 150 -15.12 -3.83 3.11
CA ALA A 150 -13.67 -3.73 3.22
C ALA A 150 -13.17 -2.31 2.89
N VAL A 151 -13.69 -1.69 1.84
CA VAL A 151 -13.39 -0.28 1.51
C VAL A 151 -13.72 0.64 2.68
N ARG A 152 -14.88 0.48 3.34
CA ARG A 152 -15.24 1.28 4.52
C ARG A 152 -14.27 1.05 5.69
N MET A 153 -13.87 -0.20 5.93
CA MET A 153 -12.87 -0.53 6.95
C MET A 153 -11.52 0.13 6.65
N TYR A 154 -11.07 0.13 5.39
CA TYR A 154 -9.85 0.82 4.99
C TYR A 154 -9.96 2.34 5.14
N MET A 155 -11.10 2.94 4.79
CA MET A 155 -11.32 4.37 5.00
C MET A 155 -11.25 4.73 6.49
N ASP A 156 -11.74 3.87 7.38
CA ASP A 156 -11.62 4.05 8.84
C ASP A 156 -10.16 3.98 9.33
N PHE A 157 -9.26 3.31 8.59
CA PHE A 157 -7.85 3.17 8.96
C PHE A 157 -7.01 4.37 8.57
N ILE A 158 -7.52 5.25 7.70
CA ILE A 158 -6.78 6.41 7.19
C ILE A 158 -7.20 7.67 7.92
N ASN A 159 -6.21 8.48 8.28
CA ASN A 159 -6.47 9.86 8.69
C ASN A 159 -6.58 10.74 7.44
N MET A 160 -7.80 11.16 7.11
CA MET A 160 -8.08 12.00 5.94
C MET A 160 -7.54 13.44 6.07
N GLN A 161 -7.14 13.85 7.27
CA GLN A 161 -6.52 15.14 7.55
C GLN A 161 -5.27 14.94 8.42
N PRO A 162 -4.18 14.40 7.84
CA PRO A 162 -2.99 14.07 8.60
C PRO A 162 -2.27 15.34 9.06
N GLU A 163 -2.13 15.52 10.37
CA GLU A 163 -1.09 16.40 10.92
C GLU A 163 0.26 15.68 10.77
N SER A 164 1.16 16.24 9.96
CA SER A 164 2.58 15.85 9.79
C SER A 164 2.89 14.35 10.01
N GLY A 165 2.79 13.53 8.96
CA GLY A 165 3.26 12.13 8.99
C GLY A 165 2.32 11.13 9.69
N ASN A 166 1.17 11.56 10.22
CA ASN A 166 0.16 10.68 10.82
C ASN A 166 -0.88 10.22 9.78
N TRP A 167 -0.43 9.41 8.82
CA TRP A 167 -1.24 8.94 7.69
C TRP A 167 -2.33 7.96 8.12
N LEU A 168 -2.07 7.15 9.15
CA LEU A 168 -3.08 6.26 9.72
C LEU A 168 -3.92 6.96 10.80
N SER A 169 -5.16 6.49 10.96
CA SER A 169 -5.98 6.78 12.14
C SER A 169 -5.49 5.99 13.36
N GLU A 170 -5.98 6.31 14.55
CA GLU A 170 -5.73 5.50 15.75
C GLU A 170 -6.20 4.06 15.56
N LYS A 171 -7.40 3.88 15.02
CA LYS A 171 -7.97 2.57 14.69
C LYS A 171 -7.12 1.81 13.66
N GLY A 172 -6.59 2.51 12.65
CA GLY A 172 -5.70 1.91 11.66
C GLY A 172 -4.40 1.41 12.27
N ARG A 173 -3.77 2.23 13.13
CA ARG A 173 -2.58 1.81 13.88
C ARG A 173 -2.84 0.60 14.78
N GLU A 174 -3.88 0.66 15.60
CA GLU A 174 -4.23 -0.43 16.52
C GLU A 174 -4.52 -1.73 15.76
N GLY A 175 -5.39 -1.67 14.75
CA GLY A 175 -5.77 -2.85 13.97
C GLY A 175 -4.59 -3.49 13.25
N LEU A 176 -3.72 -2.69 12.63
CA LEU A 176 -2.53 -3.21 11.95
C LEU A 176 -1.50 -3.75 12.96
N SER A 177 -1.29 -3.08 14.10
CA SER A 177 -0.41 -3.58 15.15
C SER A 177 -0.85 -4.94 15.69
N ILE A 178 -2.15 -5.17 15.91
CA ILE A 178 -2.66 -6.48 16.34
C ILE A 178 -2.25 -7.58 15.36
N LEU A 179 -2.43 -7.37 14.05
CA LEU A 179 -2.09 -8.36 13.03
C LEU A 179 -0.58 -8.67 13.00
N HIS A 180 0.27 -7.66 13.18
CA HIS A 180 1.72 -7.85 13.23
C HIS A 180 2.20 -8.51 14.52
N ASP A 181 1.59 -8.17 15.65
CA ASP A 181 1.91 -8.76 16.95
C ASP A 181 1.52 -10.24 16.99
N GLU A 182 0.39 -10.60 16.38
CA GLU A 182 -0.03 -11.99 16.18
C GLU A 182 0.98 -12.73 15.28
N LEU A 183 1.42 -12.13 14.18
CA LEU A 183 2.45 -12.72 13.31
C LEU A 183 3.77 -12.98 14.05
N ILE A 184 4.24 -12.01 14.84
CA ILE A 184 5.44 -12.14 15.67
C ILE A 184 5.27 -13.31 16.65
N LYS A 185 4.14 -13.35 17.35
CA LYS A 185 3.86 -14.40 18.33
C LYS A 185 3.82 -15.80 17.69
N SER A 186 3.19 -15.93 16.53
CA SER A 186 3.18 -17.17 15.75
C SER A 186 4.61 -17.59 15.37
N ALA A 187 5.42 -16.66 14.86
CA ALA A 187 6.80 -16.94 14.51
C ALA A 187 7.65 -17.36 15.72
N GLU A 188 7.53 -16.67 16.85
CA GLU A 188 8.25 -17.00 18.10
C GLU A 188 7.82 -18.35 18.69
N SER A 189 6.58 -18.78 18.43
CA SER A 189 6.08 -20.10 18.86
C SER A 189 6.58 -21.26 17.99
N GLY A 190 7.33 -20.98 16.91
CA GLY A 190 7.82 -21.99 15.97
C GLY A 190 6.75 -22.53 15.02
N GLU A 191 5.61 -21.83 14.88
CA GLU A 191 4.51 -22.26 13.99
C GLU A 191 4.98 -22.46 12.54
N PHE A 192 5.97 -21.66 12.11
CA PHE A 192 6.52 -21.70 10.76
C PHE A 192 7.78 -22.57 10.61
N ASP A 193 8.30 -23.18 11.68
CA ASP A 193 9.54 -23.99 11.64
C ASP A 193 9.40 -25.26 10.76
N SER A 194 8.16 -25.63 10.45
CA SER A 194 7.82 -26.77 9.59
C SER A 194 7.36 -26.37 8.17
N MET A 195 7.27 -25.06 7.86
CA MET A 195 6.87 -24.61 6.54
C MET A 195 8.04 -24.66 5.55
N PRO A 196 7.83 -25.18 4.32
CA PRO A 196 8.86 -25.12 3.29
C PRO A 196 9.18 -23.64 2.98
N VAL A 197 10.45 -23.28 3.09
CA VAL A 197 10.95 -21.98 2.64
C VAL A 197 10.95 -22.00 1.11
N PHE A 198 10.08 -21.19 0.50
CA PHE A 198 10.10 -20.97 -0.94
C PHE A 198 11.15 -19.89 -1.23
N HIS A 199 12.29 -20.31 -1.79
CA HIS A 199 13.29 -19.45 -2.42
C HIS A 199 12.89 -19.07 -3.85
#